data_AF-A0A921IUN7-F1
#
_entry.id   AF-A0A921IUN7-F1
#
_cell.length_a   1.000
_cell.length_b   1.000
_cell.length_c   1.000
_cell.angle_alpha   90.00
_cell.angle_beta   90.00
_cell.angle_gamma   90.00
#
_symmetry.space_group_name_H-M   'P 1'
#
loop_
_entity.id
_entity.type
_entity.pdbx_description
1 polymer ?
#
loop_
_entity_poly.entity_id
_entity_poly.type
_entity_poly.pdbx_seq_one_letter_code
_entity_poly.pdbx_strand_id
1 'polypeptide(L)'
;MSVLLRLFLITGALVLFYFVAYRIRKSMILMGDAIFWVLFSILLIVLAVFPGIAFWFSEMFGFISPSNFVFLCIIAILLAKMFANSSEISLLKYRINEIAQENALLEKRVREEEAKKVGYRLQQASDRAQRYSE
;
A
#
# COMPACT_ATOMS: atom_id res chain seq x y z
N MET A 1 28.42 20.35 25.70
CA MET A 1 27.29 19.67 25.03
C MET A 1 26.73 20.61 23.97
N SER A 2 26.93 20.29 22.69
CA SER A 2 26.77 21.24 21.60
C SER A 2 25.31 21.63 21.35
N VAL A 3 25.04 22.93 21.43
CA VAL A 3 23.75 23.56 21.05
C VAL A 3 23.28 23.14 19.66
N LEU A 4 24.24 22.80 18.80
CA LEU A 4 24.07 22.30 17.43
C LEU A 4 23.26 20.99 17.37
N LEU A 5 23.53 20.02 18.26
CA LEU A 5 22.73 18.79 18.34
C LEU A 5 21.30 19.08 18.79
N ARG A 6 21.13 20.00 19.75
CA ARG A 6 19.81 20.41 20.24
C ARG A 6 18.96 21.05 19.13
N LEU A 7 19.58 21.90 18.31
CA LEU A 7 18.91 22.56 17.19
C LEU A 7 18.50 21.54 16.12
N PHE A 8 19.37 20.59 15.78
CA PHE A 8 19.07 19.50 14.84
C PHE A 8 17.95 18.58 15.34
N LEU A 9 17.92 18.28 16.65
CA LEU A 9 16.82 17.50 17.23
C LEU A 9 15.49 18.24 17.15
N ILE A 10 15.49 19.56 17.41
CA ILE A 10 14.28 20.39 17.36
C ILE A 10 13.76 20.53 15.93
N THR A 11 14.64 20.81 14.95
CA THR A 11 14.24 20.90 13.55
C THR A 11 13.78 19.55 13.00
N GLY A 12 14.48 18.46 13.34
CA GLY A 12 14.07 17.10 13.01
C GLY A 12 12.69 16.75 13.58
N ALA A 13 12.43 17.11 14.84
CA ALA A 13 11.14 16.89 15.49
C ALA A 13 10.01 17.70 14.85
N LEU A 14 10.25 18.97 14.49
CA LEU A 14 9.28 19.80 13.79
C LEU A 14 8.96 19.29 12.38
N VAL A 15 9.97 18.81 11.64
CA VAL A 15 9.78 18.21 10.32
C VAL A 15 9.00 16.90 10.43
N LEU A 16 9.32 16.04 11.41
CA LEU A 16 8.56 14.82 11.70
C LEU A 16 7.11 15.13 12.09
N PHE A 17 6.91 16.11 12.97
CA PHE A 17 5.59 16.53 13.40
C PHE A 17 4.76 17.07 12.24
N TYR A 18 5.36 17.93 11.40
CA TYR A 18 4.73 18.45 10.19
C TYR A 18 4.41 17.33 9.19
N PHE A 19 5.34 16.39 8.98
CA PHE A 19 5.14 15.25 8.10
C PHE A 19 3.99 14.35 8.57
N VAL A 20 3.93 14.04 9.88
CA VAL A 20 2.84 13.27 10.50
C VAL A 20 1.52 14.03 10.38
N ALA A 21 1.48 15.33 10.71
CA ALA A 21 0.27 16.15 10.60
C ALA A 21 -0.24 16.29 9.16
N TYR A 22 0.67 16.46 8.20
CA TYR A 22 0.36 16.50 6.76
C TYR A 22 -0.18 15.16 6.25
N ARG A 23 0.39 14.04 6.72
CA ARG A 23 -0.08 12.69 6.40
C ARG A 23 -1.46 12.39 7.00
N ILE A 24 -1.78 12.92 8.19
CA ILE A 24 -3.08 12.76 8.86
C ILE A 24 -4.20 13.52 8.12
N ARG A 25 -3.94 14.75 7.64
CA ARG A 25 -4.97 15.54 6.93
C ARG A 25 -5.30 15.01 5.54
N LYS A 26 -4.41 14.25 4.91
CA LYS A 26 -4.62 13.69 3.57
C LYS A 26 -5.17 12.27 3.67
N SER A 27 -6.41 12.20 4.17
CA SER A 27 -7.30 11.04 4.31
C SER A 27 -7.29 10.08 3.11
N MET A 28 -6.24 9.25 3.02
CA MET A 28 -6.13 8.15 2.07
C MET A 28 -5.03 7.15 2.48
N ILE A 29 -5.00 6.81 3.77
CA ILE A 29 -4.26 5.64 4.24
C ILE A 29 -5.32 4.73 4.84
N LEU A 30 -5.43 3.51 4.30
CA LEU A 30 -6.23 2.44 4.89
C LEU A 30 -6.09 2.47 6.40
N MET A 31 -7.20 2.48 7.14
CA MET A 31 -7.19 2.64 8.61
C MET A 31 -6.24 1.68 9.35
N GLY A 32 -5.88 0.54 8.77
CA GLY A 32 -4.91 -0.41 9.34
C GLY A 32 -3.47 0.13 9.47
N ASP A 33 -2.99 0.89 8.49
CA ASP A 33 -1.60 1.35 8.46
C ASP A 33 -1.32 2.41 9.54
N ALA A 34 -2.26 3.33 9.76
CA ALA A 34 -2.17 4.36 10.79
C ALA A 34 -2.21 3.77 12.21
N ILE A 35 -3.06 2.76 12.44
CA ILE A 35 -3.14 2.04 13.72
C ILE A 35 -1.80 1.37 14.06
N PHE A 36 -1.16 0.71 13.08
CA PHE A 36 0.17 0.12 13.28
C PHE A 36 1.20 1.16 13.72
N TRP A 37 1.25 2.32 13.06
CA TRP A 37 2.20 3.40 13.40
C TRP A 37 1.94 4.04 14.76
N VAL A 38 0.67 4.19 15.16
CA VAL A 38 0.31 4.70 16.49
C VAL A 38 0.70 3.70 17.58
N LEU A 39 0.37 2.41 17.41
CA LEU A 39 0.77 1.35 18.33
C LEU A 39 2.29 1.21 18.42
N PHE A 40 2.98 1.29 17.29
CA PHE A 40 4.44 1.25 17.24
C PHE A 40 5.07 2.43 18.00
N SER A 41 4.49 3.63 17.87
CA SER A 41 4.95 4.81 18.61
C SER A 41 4.72 4.67 20.12
N ILE A 42 3.59 4.11 20.54
CA ILE A 42 3.32 3.80 21.95
C ILE A 42 4.32 2.76 22.48
N LEU A 43 4.61 1.71 21.70
CA LEU A 43 5.59 0.68 22.05
C LEU A 43 7.00 1.29 22.25
N LEU A 44 7.41 2.22 21.39
CA LEU A 44 8.68 2.94 21.54
C LEU A 44 8.70 3.81 22.81
N ILE A 45 7.60 4.49 23.15
CA ILE A 45 7.51 5.27 24.40
C ILE A 45 7.63 4.34 25.61
N VAL A 46 6.97 3.18 25.60
CA VAL A 46 7.08 2.19 26.70
C VAL A 46 8.52 1.69 26.84
N LEU A 47 9.19 1.36 25.74
CA LEU A 47 10.61 0.95 25.74
C LEU A 47 11.55 2.06 26.21
N ALA A 48 11.23 3.33 25.89
CA ALA A 48 12.02 4.49 26.31
C ALA A 48 11.85 4.80 27.81
N VAL A 49 10.65 4.63 28.36
CA VAL A 49 10.36 4.85 29.79
C VAL A 49 10.84 3.68 30.65
N PHE A 50 10.74 2.44 30.15
CA PHE A 50 11.13 1.22 30.84
C PHE A 50 12.24 0.48 30.08
N PRO A 51 13.49 0.96 30.13
CA PRO A 51 14.59 0.30 29.44
C PRO A 51 14.89 -1.10 30.01
N GLY A 52 14.49 -1.38 31.26
CA GLY A 52 14.76 -2.64 31.96
C GLY A 52 14.31 -3.90 31.21
N ILE A 53 13.23 -3.82 30.41
CA ILE A 53 12.75 -4.94 29.58
C ILE A 53 13.76 -5.24 28.45
N ALA A 54 14.29 -4.19 27.81
CA ALA A 54 15.31 -4.33 26.78
C ALA A 54 16.64 -4.84 27.36
N PHE A 55 17.02 -4.40 28.56
CA PHE A 55 18.20 -4.92 29.27
C PHE A 55 18.09 -6.42 29.54
N TRP A 56 16.94 -6.89 30.04
CA TRP A 56 16.72 -8.32 30.34
C TRP A 56 16.82 -9.21 29.10
N PHE A 57 16.23 -8.78 27.98
CA PHE A 57 16.36 -9.50 26.71
C PHE A 57 17.76 -9.39 26.10
N SER A 58 18.41 -8.22 26.18
CA SER A 58 19.79 -8.02 25.71
C SER A 58 20.76 -8.97 26.39
N GLU A 59 20.59 -9.19 27.70
CA GLU A 59 21.43 -10.07 28.50
C GLU A 59 21.21 -11.55 28.15
N MET A 60 19.95 -11.96 27.91
CA MET A 60 19.60 -13.30 27.40
C MET A 60 20.20 -13.61 26.02
N PHE A 61 20.21 -12.64 25.10
CA PHE A 61 20.74 -12.80 23.75
C PHE A 61 22.25 -12.50 23.64
N GLY A 62 22.91 -12.05 24.71
CA GLY A 62 24.35 -11.77 24.73
C GLY A 62 24.76 -10.48 24.00
N PHE A 63 23.86 -9.51 23.82
CA PHE A 63 24.20 -8.22 23.22
C PHE A 63 24.94 -7.32 24.22
N ILE A 64 26.07 -6.76 23.79
CA ILE A 64 26.93 -5.86 24.60
C ILE A 64 26.18 -4.58 25.00
N SER A 65 25.28 -4.08 24.14
CA SER A 65 24.48 -2.90 24.41
C SER A 65 22.99 -3.18 24.15
N PRO A 66 22.11 -2.96 25.14
CA PRO A 66 20.66 -3.11 24.97
C PRO A 66 20.08 -2.22 23.87
N SER A 67 20.73 -1.08 23.60
CA SER A 67 20.36 -0.21 22.49
C SER A 67 20.46 -0.93 21.14
N ASN A 68 21.47 -1.77 20.94
CA ASN A 68 21.66 -2.52 19.69
C ASN A 68 20.57 -3.57 19.49
N PHE A 69 20.13 -4.23 20.57
CA PHE A 69 18.99 -5.15 20.54
C PHE A 69 17.70 -4.43 20.13
N VAL A 70 17.41 -3.27 20.72
CA VAL A 70 16.24 -2.45 20.37
C VAL A 70 16.28 -2.03 18.90
N PHE A 71 17.44 -1.60 18.40
CA PHE A 71 17.60 -1.27 16.97
C PHE A 71 17.32 -2.46 16.07
N LEU A 72 17.84 -3.65 16.41
CA LEU A 72 17.62 -4.86 15.62
C LEU A 72 16.13 -5.24 15.61
N CYS A 73 15.45 -5.17 16.76
CA CYS A 73 14.01 -5.40 16.85
C CYS A 73 13.20 -4.40 16.00
N ILE A 74 13.54 -3.11 16.07
CA ILE A 74 12.89 -2.07 15.26
C ILE A 74 13.07 -2.38 13.77
N ILE A 75 14.29 -2.65 13.33
CA ILE A 75 14.59 -2.95 11.92
C ILE A 75 13.84 -4.22 11.47
N ALA A 76 13.81 -5.27 12.30
CA ALA A 76 13.09 -6.50 11.99
C ALA A 76 11.58 -6.27 11.85
N ILE A 77 10.96 -5.53 12.77
CA ILE A 77 9.54 -5.17 12.73
C ILE A 77 9.25 -4.33 11.48
N LEU A 78 10.10 -3.35 11.17
CA LEU A 78 9.96 -2.50 9.99
C LEU A 78 10.09 -3.30 8.69
N LEU A 79 11.04 -4.24 8.62
CA LEU A 79 11.20 -5.14 7.46
C LEU A 79 9.97 -6.02 7.27
N ALA A 80 9.45 -6.62 8.34
CA ALA A 80 8.21 -7.39 8.28
C ALA A 80 7.03 -6.55 7.78
N LYS A 81 6.91 -5.31 8.28
CA LYS A 81 5.87 -4.37 7.82
C LYS A 81 6.07 -3.96 6.37
N MET A 82 7.31 -3.74 5.94
CA MET A 82 7.65 -3.41 4.56
C MET A 82 7.26 -4.57 3.62
N PHE A 83 7.52 -5.81 4.02
CA PHE A 83 7.10 -7.00 3.29
C PHE A 83 5.57 -7.13 3.22
N ALA A 84 4.86 -6.94 4.33
CA ALA A 84 3.40 -6.96 4.38
C ALA A 84 2.79 -5.91 3.43
N ASN A 85 3.30 -4.68 3.46
CA ASN A 85 2.89 -3.62 2.56
C ASN A 85 3.18 -3.97 1.08
N SER A 86 4.35 -4.57 0.80
CA SER A 86 4.68 -5.04 -0.55
C SER A 86 3.73 -6.14 -1.04
N SER A 87 3.29 -7.03 -0.14
CA SER A 87 2.33 -8.09 -0.45
C SER A 87 0.95 -7.51 -0.75
N GLU A 88 0.47 -6.58 0.07
CA GLU A 88 -0.81 -5.89 -0.13
C GLU A 88 -0.84 -5.14 -1.47
N ILE A 89 0.24 -4.41 -1.80
CA ILE A 89 0.38 -3.74 -3.09
C ILE A 89 0.36 -4.76 -4.25
N SER A 90 0.99 -5.92 -4.08
CA SER A 90 1.01 -6.96 -5.11
C SER A 90 -0.38 -7.56 -5.34
N LEU A 91 -1.15 -7.79 -4.27
CA LEU A 91 -2.53 -8.26 -4.35
C LEU A 91 -3.43 -7.21 -5.03
N LEU A 92 -3.25 -5.94 -4.69
CA LEU A 92 -4.02 -4.86 -5.28
C LEU A 92 -3.74 -4.74 -6.78
N LYS A 93 -2.48 -4.84 -7.20
CA LYS A 93 -2.09 -4.88 -8.62
C LYS A 93 -2.70 -6.06 -9.36
N TYR A 94 -2.75 -7.24 -8.74
CA TYR A 94 -3.39 -8.42 -9.31
C TYR A 94 -4.88 -8.17 -9.60
N ARG A 95 -5.63 -7.67 -8.61
CA ARG A 95 -7.06 -7.36 -8.76
C ARG A 95 -7.33 -6.30 -9.83
N ILE A 96 -6.48 -5.28 -9.92
CA ILE A 96 -6.59 -4.25 -10.96
C ILE A 96 -6.43 -4.87 -12.36
N ASN A 97 -5.44 -5.76 -12.53
CA ASN A 97 -5.23 -6.44 -13.81
C ASN A 97 -6.39 -7.37 -14.17
N GLU A 98 -6.96 -8.09 -13.20
CA GLU A 98 -8.12 -8.96 -13.41
C GLU A 98 -9.32 -8.16 -13.91
N ILE A 99 -9.66 -7.05 -13.26
CA ILE A 99 -10.77 -6.18 -13.67
C ILE A 99 -10.50 -5.56 -15.05
N ALA A 100 -9.26 -5.16 -15.34
CA ALA A 100 -8.89 -4.61 -16.64
C ALA A 100 -9.05 -5.66 -17.77
N GLN A 101 -8.69 -6.92 -17.49
CA GLN A 101 -8.87 -8.03 -18.42
C GLN A 101 -10.35 -8.37 -18.64
N GLU A 102 -11.15 -8.43 -17.57
CA GLU A 102 -12.59 -8.64 -17.67
C GLU A 102 -13.24 -7.54 -18.53
N ASN A 103 -12.88 -6.28 -18.30
CA ASN A 103 -13.39 -5.16 -19.09
C ASN A 103 -13.00 -5.26 -20.57
N ALA A 104 -11.75 -5.64 -20.88
CA ALA A 104 -11.31 -5.83 -22.27
C ALA A 104 -12.07 -6.97 -22.98
N LEU A 105 -12.36 -8.06 -22.27
CA LEU A 105 -13.16 -9.17 -22.80
C LEU A 105 -14.62 -8.77 -23.03
N LEU A 106 -15.21 -8.03 -22.09
CA LEU A 106 -16.57 -7.49 -22.24
C LEU A 106 -16.67 -6.55 -23.44
N GLU A 107 -15.73 -5.62 -23.59
CA GLU A 107 -15.69 -4.69 -24.73
C GLU A 107 -15.56 -5.43 -26.07
N LYS A 108 -14.77 -6.51 -26.12
CA LYS A 108 -14.67 -7.37 -27.30
C LYS A 108 -16.00 -8.06 -27.63
N ARG A 109 -16.69 -8.62 -26.63
CA ARG A 109 -17.99 -9.29 -26.83
C ARG A 109 -19.04 -8.32 -27.38
N VAL A 110 -19.10 -7.10 -26.83
CA VAL A 110 -20.01 -6.06 -27.32
C VAL A 110 -19.73 -5.73 -28.79
N ARG A 111 -18.46 -5.53 -29.17
CA ARG A 111 -18.08 -5.27 -30.57
C ARG A 111 -18.48 -6.42 -31.52
N GLU A 112 -18.28 -7.67 -31.10
CA GLU A 112 -18.65 -8.84 -31.91
C GLU A 112 -20.17 -8.95 -32.10
N GLU A 113 -20.97 -8.65 -31.08
CA GLU A 113 -22.43 -8.62 -31.19
C GLU A 113 -22.92 -7.50 -32.12
N GLU A 114 -22.32 -6.31 -32.04
CA GLU A 114 -22.63 -5.21 -32.96
C GLU A 114 -22.28 -5.57 -34.41
N ALA A 115 -21.12 -6.18 -34.63
CA ALA A 115 -20.71 -6.66 -35.95
C ALA A 115 -21.69 -7.71 -36.52
N LYS A 116 -22.15 -8.66 -35.69
CA LYS A 116 -23.18 -9.65 -36.10
C LYS A 116 -24.48 -8.96 -36.47
N LYS A 117 -24.97 -8.01 -35.66
CA LYS A 117 -26.19 -7.23 -35.96
C LYS A 117 -26.08 -6.45 -37.27
N VAL A 118 -24.90 -5.88 -37.57
CA VAL A 118 -24.64 -5.22 -38.86
C VAL A 118 -24.68 -6.24 -40.01
N GLY A 119 -24.00 -7.39 -39.86
CA GLY A 119 -24.01 -8.46 -40.86
C GLY A 119 -25.42 -8.95 -41.19
N TYR A 120 -26.26 -9.22 -40.17
CA TYR A 120 -27.65 -9.62 -40.37
C TYR A 120 -28.47 -8.55 -41.11
N ARG A 121 -28.27 -7.26 -40.81
CA ARG A 121 -28.94 -6.16 -41.51
C ARG A 121 -28.54 -6.06 -42.98
N LEU A 122 -27.25 -6.25 -43.27
CA LEU A 122 -26.74 -6.23 -44.64
C LEU A 122 -27.26 -7.42 -45.46
N GLN A 123 -27.30 -8.61 -44.85
CA GLN A 123 -27.84 -9.81 -45.50
C GLN A 123 -29.34 -9.65 -45.80
N GLN A 124 -30.13 -9.16 -44.84
CA GLN A 124 -31.55 -8.86 -45.09
C GLN A 124 -31.76 -7.79 -46.16
N ALA A 125 -30.90 -6.77 -46.24
CA ALA A 125 -30.99 -5.75 -47.28
C ALA A 125 -30.66 -6.31 -48.67
N SER A 126 -29.65 -7.19 -48.77
CA SER A 126 -29.28 -7.88 -50.01
C SER A 126 -30.39 -8.82 -50.49
N ASP A 127 -30.95 -9.63 -49.59
CA ASP A 127 -32.05 -10.56 -49.92
C ASP A 127 -33.31 -9.80 -50.39
N ARG A 128 -33.59 -8.63 -49.79
CA ARG A 128 -34.67 -7.75 -50.25
C ARG A 128 -34.37 -7.20 -51.64
N ALA A 129 -33.16 -6.73 -51.90
CA ALA A 129 -32.78 -6.17 -53.20
C ALA A 129 -32.90 -7.21 -54.33
N GLN A 130 -32.51 -8.47 -54.08
CA GLN A 130 -32.66 -9.55 -55.05
C GLN A 130 -34.12 -9.89 -55.35
N ARG A 131 -35.02 -9.84 -54.36
CA ARG A 131 -36.47 -10.03 -54.60
C ARG A 131 -37.13 -8.94 -55.45
N TYR A 132 -36.55 -7.75 -55.55
CA TYR A 132 -37.09 -6.68 -56.40
C TYR A 132 -36.55 -6.74 -57.84
N SER A 133 -35.52 -7.56 -58.10
CA SER A 133 -34.93 -7.72 -59.44
C SER A 133 -35.49 -8.89 -60.25
N GLU A 134 -36.32 -9.74 -59.64
CA GLU A 134 -37.12 -10.80 -60.29
C GLU A 134 -38.56 -10.33 -60.53
#